data_AF-A0A7X5UB15-F1
#
_entry.id   AF-A0A7X5UB15-F1
#
_cell.length_a   1.000
_cell.length_b   1.000
_cell.length_c   1.000
_cell.angle_alpha   90.00
_cell.angle_beta   90.00
_cell.angle_gamma   90.00
#
_symmetry.space_group_name_H-M   'P 1'
#
loop_
_entity.id
_entity.type
_entity.pdbx_description
1 polymer ?
#
loop_
_entity_poly.entity_id
_entity_poly.type
_entity_poly.pdbx_seq_one_letter_code
_entity_poly.pdbx_strand_id
1 'polypeptide(L)'
;MSLRAHEAMPEQQRALANEVRLATWPKESGIRLPIRAFFYVPAASGALAKAQGDQRRYRDQYGLSVPILQLVLPVGVGMPTRFDYNPADQVAPM
;
A
#
# COMPACT_ATOMS: atom_id res chain seq x y z
N MET A 1 -11.65 6.28 10.28
CA MET A 1 -12.27 5.53 11.39
C MET A 1 -11.23 5.32 12.48
N SER A 2 -11.59 5.32 13.77
CA SER A 2 -10.64 4.96 14.84
C SER A 2 -10.47 3.44 14.91
N LEU A 3 -9.32 2.94 15.37
CA LEU A 3 -9.04 1.50 15.43
C LEU A 3 -10.09 0.74 16.26
N ARG A 4 -10.51 1.33 17.38
CA ARG A 4 -11.55 0.77 18.27
C ARG A 4 -12.94 0.74 17.62
N ALA A 5 -13.25 1.70 16.75
CA ALA A 5 -14.51 1.69 16.01
C ALA A 5 -14.51 0.64 14.88
N HIS A 6 -13.32 0.29 14.34
CA HIS A 6 -13.16 -0.80 13.37
C HIS A 6 -13.43 -2.17 13.98
N GLU A 7 -12.90 -2.43 15.18
CA GLU A 7 -13.02 -3.72 15.86
C GLU A 7 -14.47 -4.09 16.18
N ALA A 8 -15.33 -3.10 16.45
CA ALA A 8 -16.73 -3.31 16.80
C ALA A 8 -17.67 -3.46 15.59
N MET A 9 -17.18 -3.37 14.35
CA MET A 9 -18.04 -3.37 13.17
C MET A 9 -18.53 -4.78 12.76
N PRO A 10 -19.76 -4.90 12.23
CA PRO A 10 -20.24 -6.14 11.61
C PRO A 10 -19.35 -6.59 10.44
N GLU A 11 -19.25 -7.90 10.21
CA GLU A 11 -18.31 -8.52 9.26
C GLU A 11 -18.43 -7.94 7.83
N GLN A 12 -19.65 -7.80 7.30
CA GLN A 12 -19.87 -7.19 5.99
C GLN A 12 -19.35 -5.74 5.92
N GLN A 13 -19.37 -5.03 7.05
CA GLN A 13 -18.98 -3.63 7.14
C GLN A 13 -17.47 -3.46 7.36
N ARG A 14 -16.82 -4.41 8.05
CA ARG A 14 -15.35 -4.45 8.18
C ARG A 14 -14.67 -4.72 6.85
N ALA A 15 -15.24 -5.58 6.01
CA ALA A 15 -14.77 -5.81 4.65
C ALA A 15 -14.82 -4.54 3.79
N LEU A 16 -15.81 -3.68 4.03
CA LEU A 16 -16.01 -2.42 3.30
C LEU A 16 -15.24 -1.23 3.90
N ALA A 17 -14.96 -1.25 5.21
CA ALA A 17 -14.39 -0.13 5.95
C ALA A 17 -12.97 -0.43 6.49
N ASN A 18 -12.03 -0.78 5.60
CA ASN A 18 -10.63 -1.04 5.93
C ASN A 18 -9.71 0.18 5.74
N GLU A 19 -10.23 1.40 5.85
CA GLU A 19 -9.47 2.63 5.68
C GLU A 19 -9.26 3.42 6.97
N VAL A 20 -7.99 3.73 7.26
CA VAL A 20 -7.62 4.79 8.19
C VAL A 20 -7.44 6.08 7.39
N ARG A 21 -8.20 7.11 7.75
CA ARG A 21 -8.07 8.44 7.14
C ARG A 21 -7.17 9.30 8.01
N LEU A 22 -6.13 9.85 7.41
CA LEU A 22 -5.19 10.76 8.04
C LEU A 22 -5.33 12.15 7.39
N ALA A 23 -4.87 13.19 8.09
CA ALA A 23 -4.73 14.50 7.49
C ALA A 23 -3.75 14.45 6.30
N THR A 24 -3.97 15.29 5.30
CA THR A 24 -3.06 15.39 4.15
C THR A 24 -1.68 15.85 4.61
N TRP A 25 -0.64 15.17 4.16
CA TRP A 25 0.74 15.58 4.42
C TRP A 25 1.03 16.95 3.79
N PRO A 26 1.85 17.80 4.42
CA PRO A 26 2.35 19.02 3.79
C PRO A 26 3.03 18.70 2.45
N LYS A 27 2.99 19.63 1.50
CA LYS A 27 3.73 19.48 0.23
C LYS A 27 5.22 19.23 0.52
N GLU A 28 5.85 18.44 -0.34
CA GLU A 28 7.29 18.15 -0.31
C GLU A 28 7.79 17.47 0.98
N SER A 29 6.89 16.97 1.83
CA SER A 29 7.29 16.23 3.03
C SER A 29 7.73 14.79 2.75
N GLY A 30 7.62 14.32 1.49
CA GLY A 30 7.77 12.90 1.15
C GLY A 30 9.10 12.30 1.60
N ILE A 31 10.21 13.05 1.52
CA ILE A 31 11.52 12.60 2.01
C ILE A 31 11.58 12.37 3.53
N ARG A 32 10.70 13.01 4.29
CA ARG A 32 10.60 12.86 5.76
C ARG A 32 9.55 11.82 6.17
N LEU A 33 8.73 11.35 5.24
CA LEU A 33 7.74 10.32 5.52
C LEU A 33 8.45 8.97 5.63
N PRO A 34 8.10 8.13 6.62
CA PRO A 34 8.67 6.80 6.75
C PRO A 34 8.05 5.82 5.75
N ILE A 35 8.08 6.15 4.46
CA ILE A 35 7.58 5.27 3.39
C ILE A 35 8.56 4.10 3.26
N ARG A 36 8.04 2.87 3.37
CA ARG A 36 8.84 1.63 3.36
C ARG A 36 8.59 0.75 2.14
N ALA A 37 7.45 0.92 1.47
CA ALA A 37 7.09 0.19 0.27
C ALA A 37 5.91 0.88 -0.42
N PHE A 38 5.77 0.62 -1.72
CA PHE A 38 4.50 0.74 -2.43
C PHE A 38 3.89 -0.66 -2.56
N PHE A 39 2.56 -0.76 -2.70
CA PHE A 39 1.92 -2.06 -2.87
C PHE A 39 0.81 -2.01 -3.91
N TYR A 40 0.46 -3.17 -4.46
CA TYR A 40 -0.68 -3.34 -5.35
C TYR A 40 -1.46 -4.60 -5.02
N VAL A 41 -2.77 -4.58 -5.28
CA VAL A 41 -3.63 -5.77 -5.19
C VAL A 41 -3.85 -6.29 -6.61
N PRO A 42 -3.45 -7.53 -6.95
CA PRO A 42 -3.51 -8.06 -8.32
C PRO A 42 -4.88 -8.01 -8.98
N ALA A 43 -5.95 -8.14 -8.19
CA ALA A 43 -7.33 -8.11 -8.68
C ALA A 43 -7.76 -6.72 -9.22
N ALA A 44 -7.02 -5.65 -8.91
CA ALA A 44 -7.33 -4.30 -9.38
C ALA A 44 -6.62 -4.01 -10.71
N SER A 45 -7.42 -3.69 -11.74
CA SER A 45 -6.91 -3.37 -13.08
C SER A 45 -5.90 -2.21 -13.04
N GLY A 46 -4.73 -2.42 -13.67
CA GLY A 46 -3.66 -1.43 -13.74
C GLY A 46 -2.93 -1.16 -12.41
N ALA A 47 -3.18 -1.94 -11.35
CA ALA A 47 -2.62 -1.67 -10.03
C ALA A 47 -1.08 -1.78 -9.99
N LEU A 48 -0.50 -2.79 -10.66
CA LEU A 48 0.96 -2.91 -10.77
C LEU A 48 1.58 -1.70 -11.47
N ALA A 49 1.01 -1.27 -12.60
CA ALA A 49 1.49 -0.11 -13.35
C ALA A 49 1.45 1.19 -12.54
N LYS A 50 0.44 1.34 -11.67
CA LYS A 50 0.36 2.47 -10.72
C LYS A 50 1.46 2.40 -9.67
N ALA A 51 1.66 1.25 -9.02
CA ALA A 51 2.74 1.07 -8.04
C ALA A 51 4.13 1.30 -8.64
N GLN A 52 4.35 0.86 -9.88
CA GLN A 52 5.56 1.17 -10.65
C GLN A 52 5.71 2.67 -10.94
N GLY A 53 4.61 3.36 -11.26
CA GLY A 53 4.59 4.81 -11.41
C GLY A 53 4.97 5.55 -10.12
N ASP A 54 4.47 5.08 -8.97
CA ASP A 54 4.77 5.65 -7.66
C ASP A 54 6.23 5.42 -7.28
N GLN A 55 6.77 4.21 -7.50
CA GLN A 55 8.18 3.90 -7.25
C GLN A 55 9.12 4.79 -8.07
N ARG A 56 8.86 4.95 -9.38
CA ARG A 56 9.67 5.85 -10.23
C ARG A 56 9.61 7.28 -9.72
N ARG A 57 8.40 7.81 -9.51
CA ARG A 57 8.21 9.20 -9.07
C ARG A 57 8.87 9.48 -7.73
N TYR A 58 8.77 8.55 -6.78
CA TYR A 58 9.39 8.68 -5.47
C TYR A 58 10.92 8.74 -5.57
N ARG A 59 11.51 7.88 -6.41
CA ARG A 59 12.95 7.91 -6.66
C ARG A 59 13.39 9.17 -7.39
N ASP A 60 12.67 9.57 -8.44
CA ASP A 60 13.00 10.77 -9.22
C ASP A 60 12.93 12.04 -8.35
N GLN A 61 11.99 12.07 -7.40
CA GLN A 61 11.79 13.23 -6.54
C GLN A 61 12.71 13.26 -5.31
N TYR A 62 13.05 12.11 -4.73
CA TYR A 62 13.75 12.05 -3.43
C TYR A 62 15.06 11.26 -3.44
N GLY A 63 15.42 10.60 -4.55
CA GLY A 63 16.61 9.76 -4.66
C GLY A 63 16.53 8.44 -3.86
N LEU A 64 15.39 8.13 -3.24
CA LEU A 64 15.18 6.94 -2.43
C LEU A 64 14.41 5.87 -3.20
N SER A 65 14.89 4.63 -3.13
CA SER A 65 14.18 3.45 -3.65
C SER A 65 13.51 2.69 -2.51
N VAL A 66 12.24 2.35 -2.69
CA VAL A 66 11.49 1.45 -1.81
C VAL A 66 10.84 0.35 -2.66
N PRO A 67 10.72 -0.89 -2.13
CA PRO A 67 10.19 -2.00 -2.91
C PRO A 67 8.71 -1.82 -3.24
N ILE A 68 8.29 -2.42 -4.36
CA ILE A 68 6.91 -2.73 -4.65
C ILE A 68 6.60 -4.12 -4.10
N LEU A 69 5.51 -4.24 -3.34
CA LEU A 69 5.03 -5.50 -2.78
C LEU A 69 3.66 -5.86 -3.37
N GLN A 70 3.49 -7.11 -3.76
CA GLN A 70 2.17 -7.64 -4.08
C GLN A 70 1.41 -7.92 -2.79
N LEU A 71 0.24 -7.30 -2.62
CA LEU A 71 -0.66 -7.52 -1.50
C LEU A 71 -1.69 -8.60 -1.84
N VAL A 72 -1.63 -9.72 -1.14
CA VAL A 72 -2.63 -10.78 -1.20
C VAL A 72 -3.57 -10.63 -0.01
N LEU A 73 -4.81 -10.23 -0.31
CA LEU A 73 -5.87 -10.10 0.68
C LEU A 73 -6.34 -11.48 1.15
N PRO A 74 -6.72 -11.62 2.43
CA PRO A 74 -7.27 -12.86 2.94
C PRO A 74 -8.61 -13.16 2.28
N VAL A 75 -8.84 -14.42 1.95
CA VAL A 75 -10.08 -14.90 1.30
C VAL A 75 -11.14 -15.37 2.31
N GLY A 76 -10.87 -15.23 3.61
CA GLY A 76 -11.78 -15.62 4.68
C GLY A 76 -11.27 -15.21 6.06
N VAL A 77 -12.16 -15.26 7.06
CA VAL A 77 -11.83 -14.94 8.45
C VAL A 77 -10.76 -15.91 8.98
N GLY A 78 -9.76 -15.37 9.68
CA GLY A 78 -8.65 -16.15 10.25
C GLY A 78 -7.51 -16.45 9.28
N MET A 79 -7.65 -16.11 7.99
CA MET A 79 -6.56 -16.23 7.02
C MET A 79 -5.64 -15.00 7.07
N PRO A 80 -4.32 -15.16 6.94
CA PRO A 80 -3.39 -14.05 6.99
C PRO A 80 -3.40 -13.24 5.69
N THR A 81 -3.18 -11.93 5.80
CA THR A 81 -2.74 -11.09 4.69
C THR A 81 -1.28 -11.41 4.38
N ARG A 82 -0.90 -11.50 3.09
CA ARG A 82 0.48 -11.74 2.67
C ARG A 82 1.00 -10.61 1.79
N PHE A 83 2.28 -10.30 1.95
CA PHE A 83 3.04 -9.39 1.10
C PHE A 83 4.14 -10.18 0.40
N ASP A 84 4.08 -10.23 -0.93
CA ASP A 84 5.05 -10.96 -1.75
C ASP A 84 5.97 -9.96 -2.48
N TYR A 85 7.28 -10.21 -2.45
CA TYR A 85 8.25 -9.44 -3.24
C TYR A 85 8.59 -10.20 -4.53
N ASN A 86 8.52 -9.49 -5.66
CA ASN A 86 8.95 -10.01 -6.95
C ASN A 86 9.91 -9.00 -7.61
N PRO A 87 11.15 -9.42 -7.95
CA PRO A 87 12.09 -8.55 -8.66
C PRO A 87 11.55 -8.01 -9.99
N ALA A 88 10.70 -8.77 -10.69
CA ALA A 88 10.13 -8.35 -11.97
C ALA A 88 9.14 -7.17 -11.85
N ASP A 89 8.64 -6.90 -10.65
CA ASP A 89 7.72 -5.79 -10.41
C ASP A 89 8.46 -4.46 -10.24
N GLN A 90 9.76 -4.51 -9.92
CA GLN A 90 10.58 -3.34 -9.61
C GLN A 90 11.03 -2.62 -10.88
N VAL A 91 10.90 -1.30 -10.91
CA VAL A 91 11.24 -0.43 -12.05
C VAL A 91 12.28 0.62 -11.70
N ALA A 92 12.78 0.59 -10.47
CA ALA A 92 13.87 1.41 -9.98
C ALA A 92 14.96 0.52 -9.36
N PRO A 93 16.26 0.76 -9.64
CA PRO A 93 17.36 0.17 -8.92
C PRO A 93 17.18 0.29 -7.40
N MET A 94 17.25 -0.85 -6.71
CA MET A 94 17.24 -0.94 -5.25
C MET A 94 18.62 -0.60 -4.67
#